data_AF-A0A367B489-F1
#
_entry.id   AF-A0A367B489-F1
#
_cell.length_a   1.000
_cell.length_b   1.000
_cell.length_c   1.000
_cell.angle_alpha   90.00
_cell.angle_beta   90.00
_cell.angle_gamma   90.00
#
_symmetry.space_group_name_H-M   'P 1'
#
loop_
_entity.id
_entity.type
_entity.pdbx_description
1 polymer ?
#
loop_
_entity_poly.entity_id
_entity_poly.type
_entity_poly.pdbx_seq_one_letter_code
_entity_poly.pdbx_strand_id
1 'polypeptide(L)'
;MTSQGPFLYDDGPAPLHTGTPRSAKVWIVAGIVGIALLAVAMVGFLYLLKGSPAQQATQAAQVFVDSMGDGDTGTAYEMLCEDERDRLAPDEVAGVYQGVGEAEVGEVYDDATEGAAVQVVAVRWADGATTELRVMNEDGPRICGLAD
;
A
#
# COMPACT_ATOMS: atom_id res chain seq x y z
N MET A 1 -70.17 46.26 -13.18
CA MET A 1 -69.46 45.92 -14.42
C MET A 1 -67.97 46.02 -14.14
N THR A 2 -67.31 44.88 -14.32
CA THR A 2 -65.92 44.57 -13.98
C THR A 2 -64.94 45.42 -14.78
N SER A 3 -64.10 46.20 -14.10
CA SER A 3 -62.84 46.67 -14.65
C SER A 3 -61.73 45.89 -13.94
N GLN A 4 -61.39 44.71 -14.48
CA GLN A 4 -60.16 44.00 -14.13
C GLN A 4 -59.06 44.65 -14.95
N GLY A 5 -58.32 45.57 -14.33
CA GLY A 5 -57.18 46.25 -14.94
C GLY A 5 -56.03 45.27 -15.24
N PRO A 6 -55.16 45.58 -16.22
CA PRO A 6 -54.19 44.64 -16.77
C PRO A 6 -53.17 44.23 -15.71
N PHE A 7 -53.05 42.92 -15.48
CA PHE A 7 -52.08 42.35 -14.56
C PHE A 7 -50.66 42.67 -15.04
N LEU A 8 -49.85 43.36 -14.22
CA LEU A 8 -48.45 43.72 -14.51
C LEU A 8 -47.49 42.51 -14.60
N TYR A 9 -48.02 41.29 -14.59
CA TYR A 9 -47.27 40.03 -14.60
C TYR A 9 -47.82 39.02 -15.61
N ASP A 10 -48.58 39.47 -16.61
CA ASP A 10 -49.14 38.61 -17.67
C ASP A 10 -48.14 38.33 -18.83
N ASP A 11 -46.91 38.82 -18.71
CA ASP A 11 -45.81 38.31 -19.53
C ASP A 11 -45.44 36.93 -18.98
N GLY A 12 -46.10 35.90 -19.51
CA GLY A 12 -45.78 34.49 -19.24
C GLY A 12 -44.26 34.25 -19.27
N PRO A 13 -43.76 33.21 -18.57
CA PRO A 13 -42.34 33.06 -18.27
C PRO A 13 -41.51 33.24 -19.55
N ALA A 14 -40.55 34.17 -19.49
CA ALA A 14 -39.65 34.44 -20.61
C ALA A 14 -39.07 33.12 -21.14
N PRO A 15 -38.97 32.94 -22.47
CA PRO A 15 -38.40 31.74 -23.04
C PRO A 15 -36.99 31.58 -22.47
N LEU A 16 -36.79 30.53 -21.68
CA LEU A 16 -35.49 30.21 -21.10
C LEU A 16 -34.48 30.15 -22.25
N HIS A 17 -33.37 30.88 -22.12
CA HIS A 17 -32.22 30.82 -23.05
C HIS A 17 -31.48 29.47 -22.96
N THR A 18 -32.22 28.37 -22.86
CA THR A 18 -31.70 27.02 -22.86
C THR A 18 -31.61 26.58 -24.32
N GLY A 19 -30.44 26.74 -24.92
CA GLY A 19 -30.14 26.13 -26.21
C GLY A 19 -30.38 24.61 -26.19
N THR A 20 -30.54 24.01 -27.37
CA THR A 20 -30.77 22.56 -27.51
C THR A 20 -29.68 21.78 -26.77
N PRO A 21 -30.02 20.91 -25.80
CA PRO A 21 -29.02 20.21 -25.00
C PRO A 21 -28.17 19.32 -25.92
N ARG A 22 -26.87 19.64 -26.02
CA ARG A 22 -25.90 18.76 -26.69
C ARG A 22 -25.53 17.64 -25.73
N SER A 23 -25.65 16.39 -26.18
CA SER A 23 -25.27 15.23 -25.38
C SER A 23 -23.75 15.11 -25.28
N ALA A 24 -23.14 15.79 -24.30
CA ALA A 24 -21.72 15.63 -23.97
C ALA A 24 -21.40 14.26 -23.32
N LYS A 25 -22.38 13.35 -23.25
CA LYS A 25 -22.28 12.05 -22.58
C LYS A 25 -21.08 11.23 -23.05
N VAL A 26 -20.79 11.21 -24.36
CA VAL A 26 -19.66 10.46 -24.92
C VAL A 26 -18.32 11.01 -24.43
N TRP A 27 -18.16 12.33 -24.41
CA TRP A 27 -16.93 12.98 -23.93
C TRP A 27 -16.71 12.76 -22.44
N ILE A 28 -17.78 12.83 -21.64
CA ILE A 28 -17.71 12.56 -20.20
C ILE A 28 -17.27 11.11 -19.96
N VAL A 29 -17.90 10.14 -20.64
CA VAL A 29 -17.53 8.73 -20.51
C VAL A 29 -16.09 8.49 -20.97
N ALA A 30 -15.69 9.05 -22.10
CA ALA A 30 -14.33 8.93 -22.61
C ALA A 30 -13.30 9.52 -21.63
N GLY A 31 -13.60 10.65 -21.01
CA GLY A 31 -12.74 11.26 -19.98
C GLY A 31 -12.58 10.37 -18.75
N ILE A 32 -13.69 9.82 -18.23
CA ILE A 32 -13.66 8.91 -17.08
C ILE A 32 -12.84 7.65 -17.39
N VAL A 33 -13.07 7.03 -18.55
CA VAL A 33 -12.32 5.84 -18.97
C VAL A 33 -10.84 6.17 -19.17
N GLY A 34 -10.52 7.32 -19.78
CA GLY A 34 -9.13 7.76 -19.96
C GLY A 34 -8.40 7.95 -18.63
N ILE A 35 -9.04 8.56 -17.64
CA ILE A 35 -8.48 8.70 -16.29
C ILE A 35 -8.27 7.34 -15.63
N ALA A 36 -9.26 6.44 -15.72
CA ALA A 36 -9.15 5.10 -15.16
C ALA A 36 -7.96 4.32 -15.76
N LEU A 37 -7.80 4.38 -17.09
CA LEU A 37 -6.67 3.75 -17.78
C LEU A 37 -5.33 4.35 -17.35
N LEU A 38 -5.25 5.69 -17.25
CA LEU A 38 -4.04 6.37 -16.79
C LEU A 38 -3.69 5.96 -15.35
N ALA A 39 -4.67 5.86 -14.45
CA ALA A 39 -4.45 5.43 -13.08
C ALA A 39 -3.89 4.01 -13.02
N VAL A 40 -4.47 3.06 -13.77
CA VAL A 40 -3.96 1.68 -13.86
C VAL A 40 -2.54 1.66 -14.43
N ALA A 41 -2.26 2.45 -15.47
CA ALA A 41 -0.92 2.55 -16.05
C ALA A 41 0.10 3.10 -15.05
N MET A 42 -0.28 4.10 -14.25
CA MET A 42 0.57 4.63 -13.19
C MET A 42 0.86 3.60 -12.09
N VAL A 43 -0.13 2.81 -11.69
CA VAL A 43 0.09 1.71 -10.72
C VAL A 43 1.06 0.68 -11.28
N GLY A 44 0.89 0.28 -12.55
CA GLY A 44 1.84 -0.63 -13.22
C GLY A 44 3.25 -0.04 -13.33
N PHE A 45 3.36 1.27 -13.58
CA PHE A 45 4.65 1.96 -13.63
C PHE A 45 5.35 1.97 -12.27
N LEU A 46 4.61 2.11 -11.16
CA LEU A 46 5.18 2.00 -9.81
C LEU A 46 5.76 0.60 -9.56
N TYR A 47 5.07 -0.45 -9.97
CA TYR A 47 5.56 -1.83 -9.84
C TYR A 47 6.85 -2.08 -10.66
N LEU A 48 6.95 -1.46 -11.84
CA LEU A 48 8.16 -1.50 -12.66
C LEU A 48 9.36 -0.80 -12.00
N LEU A 49 9.14 0.29 -11.27
CA LEU A 49 10.21 1.05 -10.61
C LEU A 49 10.60 0.50 -9.24
N LYS A 50 9.62 0.09 -8.42
CA LYS A 50 9.82 -0.33 -7.03
C LYS A 50 9.88 -1.84 -6.83
N GLY A 51 9.54 -2.63 -7.85
CA GLY A 51 9.39 -4.08 -7.74
C GLY A 51 8.09 -4.48 -7.03
N SER A 52 7.86 -5.79 -6.97
CA SER A 52 6.66 -6.35 -6.32
C SER A 52 6.72 -6.22 -4.80
N PRO A 53 5.57 -6.25 -4.09
CA PRO A 53 5.55 -6.34 -2.63
C PRO A 53 6.41 -7.50 -2.11
N ALA A 54 6.31 -8.66 -2.74
CA ALA A 54 7.15 -9.81 -2.40
C ALA A 54 8.65 -9.53 -2.57
N GLN A 55 9.07 -8.90 -3.67
CA GLN A 55 10.48 -8.55 -3.88
C GLN A 55 11.00 -7.52 -2.87
N GLN A 56 10.15 -6.57 -2.48
CA GLN A 56 10.49 -5.58 -1.45
C GLN A 56 10.61 -6.27 -0.08
N ALA A 57 9.70 -7.20 0.23
CA ALA A 57 9.74 -7.98 1.46
C ALA A 57 10.98 -8.88 1.54
N THR A 58 11.33 -9.58 0.46
CA THR A 58 12.58 -10.36 0.37
C THR A 58 13.81 -9.49 0.64
N GLN A 59 13.91 -8.32 -0.01
CA GLN A 59 15.05 -7.42 0.18
C GLN A 59 15.13 -6.89 1.60
N ALA A 60 14.00 -6.50 2.19
CA ALA A 60 13.97 -6.03 3.57
C ALA A 60 14.36 -7.13 4.55
N ALA A 61 13.82 -8.35 4.39
CA ALA A 61 14.20 -9.49 5.20
C ALA A 61 15.70 -9.82 5.05
N GLN A 62 16.24 -9.73 3.84
CA GLN A 62 17.66 -9.99 3.58
C GLN A 62 18.56 -8.98 4.30
N VAL A 63 18.31 -7.68 4.14
CA VAL A 63 19.10 -6.65 4.85
C VAL A 63 18.96 -6.80 6.36
N PHE A 64 17.77 -7.15 6.86
CA PHE A 64 17.53 -7.37 8.28
C PHE A 64 18.36 -8.55 8.84
N VAL A 65 18.34 -9.71 8.18
CA VAL A 65 19.11 -10.88 8.64
C VAL A 65 20.61 -10.71 8.45
N ASP A 66 21.04 -10.04 7.38
CA ASP A 66 22.45 -9.71 7.14
C ASP A 66 22.96 -8.76 8.24
N SER A 67 22.18 -7.71 8.57
CA SER A 67 22.53 -6.77 9.64
C SER A 67 22.66 -7.46 11.00
N MET A 68 21.76 -8.39 11.32
CA MET A 68 21.87 -9.20 12.55
C MET A 68 23.08 -10.14 12.51
N GLY A 69 23.39 -10.75 11.36
CA GLY A 69 24.57 -11.59 11.17
C GLY A 69 25.89 -10.84 11.36
N ASP A 70 25.94 -9.58 10.92
CA ASP A 70 27.07 -8.67 11.07
C ASP A 70 27.15 -8.03 12.49
N GLY A 71 26.13 -8.25 13.33
CA GLY A 71 26.03 -7.67 14.67
C GLY A 71 25.62 -6.19 14.69
N ASP A 72 25.16 -5.64 13.56
CA ASP A 72 24.58 -4.30 13.46
C ASP A 72 23.10 -4.31 13.85
N THR A 73 22.84 -4.50 15.14
CA THR A 73 21.47 -4.54 15.66
C THR A 73 20.79 -3.17 15.64
N GLY A 74 21.55 -2.08 15.46
CA GLY A 74 21.01 -0.74 15.28
C GLY A 74 20.30 -0.60 13.94
N THR A 75 20.95 -1.02 12.85
CA THR A 75 20.31 -1.07 11.53
C THR A 75 19.13 -2.03 11.53
N ALA A 76 19.27 -3.23 12.11
CA ALA A 76 18.16 -4.18 12.23
C ALA A 76 16.97 -3.58 13.00
N TYR A 77 17.22 -2.86 14.09
CA TYR A 77 16.20 -2.16 14.86
C TYR A 77 15.46 -1.07 14.04
N GLU A 78 16.17 -0.29 13.22
CA GLU A 78 15.53 0.72 12.36
C GLU A 78 14.65 0.12 11.26
N MET A 79 14.82 -1.17 10.94
CA MET A 79 13.98 -1.89 10.00
C MET A 79 12.69 -2.44 10.62
N LEU A 80 12.55 -2.40 11.95
CA LEU A 80 11.34 -2.83 12.64
C LEU A 80 10.21 -1.82 12.46
N CYS A 81 8.97 -2.31 12.53
CA CYS A 81 7.76 -1.48 12.61
C CYS A 81 7.72 -0.70 13.92
N GLU A 82 6.93 0.38 13.98
CA GLU A 82 6.90 1.27 15.15
C GLU A 82 6.55 0.51 16.44
N ASP A 83 5.54 -0.36 16.38
CA ASP A 83 5.12 -1.19 17.52
C ASP A 83 6.24 -2.11 18.03
N GLU A 84 7.04 -2.69 17.14
CA GLU A 84 8.17 -3.54 17.51
C GLU A 84 9.34 -2.74 18.08
N ARG A 85 9.54 -1.52 17.59
CA ARG A 85 10.55 -0.58 18.11
C ARG A 85 10.21 -0.04 19.49
N ASP A 86 8.92 0.05 19.82
CA ASP A 86 8.44 0.40 21.15
C ASP A 86 8.56 -0.77 22.13
N ARG A 87 8.52 -2.00 21.63
CA ARG A 87 8.61 -3.23 22.43
C ARG A 87 10.05 -3.62 22.78
N LEU A 88 11.00 -3.36 21.88
CA LEU A 88 12.36 -3.88 21.96
C LEU A 88 13.38 -2.74 22.05
N ALA A 89 14.46 -2.96 22.80
CA ALA A 89 15.68 -2.16 22.65
C ALA A 89 16.51 -2.67 21.45
N PRO A 90 17.39 -1.83 20.87
CA PRO A 90 18.22 -2.24 19.73
C PRO A 90 19.08 -3.48 19.99
N ASP A 91 19.57 -3.68 21.21
CA ASP A 91 20.37 -4.84 21.60
C ASP A 91 19.54 -6.11 21.85
N GLU A 92 18.22 -6.00 21.95
CA GLU A 92 17.30 -7.12 22.16
C GLU A 92 16.84 -7.75 20.84
N VAL A 93 16.96 -7.03 19.71
CA VAL A 93 16.45 -7.47 18.40
C VAL A 93 17.01 -8.84 18.01
N ALA A 94 18.34 -9.02 18.10
CA ALA A 94 18.98 -10.29 17.78
C ALA A 94 18.46 -11.44 18.66
N GLY A 95 18.23 -11.19 19.94
CA GLY A 95 17.72 -12.22 20.86
C GLY A 95 16.30 -12.70 20.53
N VAL A 96 15.51 -11.89 19.83
CA VAL A 96 14.13 -12.22 19.43
C VAL A 96 14.07 -12.82 18.03
N TYR A 97 14.84 -12.27 17.09
CA TYR A 97 14.67 -12.54 15.66
C TYR A 97 15.78 -13.41 15.06
N GLN A 98 16.97 -13.45 15.66
CA GLN A 98 18.11 -14.16 15.10
C GLN A 98 18.07 -15.64 15.50
N GLY A 99 18.09 -16.53 14.51
CA GLY A 99 18.34 -17.95 14.71
C GLY A 99 19.83 -18.28 14.80
N VAL A 100 20.16 -19.57 14.72
CA VAL A 100 21.55 -20.02 14.88
C VAL A 100 22.26 -20.08 13.53
N GLY A 101 23.32 -19.27 13.40
CA GLY A 101 24.23 -19.27 12.25
C GLY A 101 23.74 -18.40 11.09
N GLU A 102 24.23 -18.71 9.89
CA GLU A 102 23.90 -17.96 8.67
C GLU A 102 22.42 -18.15 8.29
N ALA A 103 21.82 -17.08 7.78
CA ALA A 103 20.42 -17.03 7.38
C ALA A 103 20.29 -17.12 5.85
N GLU A 104 19.29 -17.85 5.38
CA GLU A 104 18.90 -17.91 3.98
C GLU A 104 17.43 -17.47 3.84
N VAL A 105 17.20 -16.37 3.14
CA VAL A 105 15.85 -15.89 2.84
C VAL A 105 15.23 -16.76 1.75
N GLY A 106 14.07 -17.33 2.06
CA GLY A 106 13.35 -18.29 1.23
C GLY A 106 12.09 -17.70 0.58
N GLU A 107 11.02 -18.48 0.64
CA GLU A 107 9.74 -18.16 0.00
C GLU A 107 9.04 -16.97 0.65
N VAL A 108 8.29 -16.23 -0.17
CA VAL A 108 7.44 -15.11 0.27
C VAL A 108 6.02 -15.35 -0.20
N TYR A 109 5.06 -15.18 0.71
CA TYR A 109 3.63 -15.32 0.43
C TYR A 109 2.80 -14.30 1.19
N ASP A 110 1.57 -14.09 0.73
CA ASP A 110 0.61 -13.22 1.40
C ASP A 110 0.13 -13.88 2.71
N ASP A 111 0.00 -13.09 3.78
CA ASP A 111 -0.56 -13.55 5.05
C ASP A 111 -1.98 -14.12 4.85
N ALA A 112 -2.30 -15.23 5.51
CA ALA A 112 -3.59 -15.92 5.33
C ALA A 112 -4.80 -15.12 5.84
N THR A 113 -4.58 -14.20 6.79
CA THR A 113 -5.61 -13.37 7.43
C THR A 113 -5.64 -11.96 6.85
N GLU A 114 -4.47 -11.34 6.67
CA GLU A 114 -4.32 -9.95 6.23
C GLU A 114 -4.08 -9.81 4.71
N GLY A 115 -3.85 -10.93 4.01
CA GLY A 115 -3.65 -10.97 2.57
C GLY A 115 -2.41 -10.17 2.14
N ALA A 116 -2.47 -9.55 0.95
CA ALA A 116 -1.34 -8.83 0.37
C ALA A 116 -0.89 -7.58 1.14
N ALA A 117 -1.61 -7.17 2.20
CA ALA A 117 -1.17 -6.10 3.09
C ALA A 117 0.07 -6.50 3.92
N VAL A 118 0.24 -7.81 4.16
CA VAL A 118 1.32 -8.38 4.96
C VAL A 118 1.97 -9.51 4.17
N GLN A 119 3.28 -9.39 3.96
CA GLN A 119 4.08 -10.41 3.30
C GLN A 119 4.78 -11.24 4.37
N VAL A 120 4.59 -12.55 4.35
CA VAL A 120 5.32 -13.48 5.22
C VAL A 120 6.54 -14.00 4.48
N VAL A 121 7.71 -13.85 5.08
CA VAL A 121 9.01 -14.23 4.50
C VAL A 121 9.63 -15.33 5.34
N ALA A 122 9.83 -16.51 4.75
CA ALA A 122 10.50 -17.61 5.41
C ALA A 122 12.01 -17.39 5.44
N VAL A 123 12.63 -17.50 6.61
CA VAL A 123 14.08 -17.42 6.81
C VAL A 123 14.57 -18.75 7.38
N ARG A 124 15.46 -19.41 6.67
CA ARG A 124 16.09 -20.67 7.12
C ARG A 124 17.44 -20.39 7.76
N TRP A 125 17.68 -21.00 8.90
CA TRP A 125 18.93 -20.86 9.65
C TRP A 125 19.83 -22.08 9.44
N ALA A 126 21.12 -21.93 9.75
CA ALA A 126 22.12 -22.98 9.55
C ALA A 126 21.90 -24.24 10.42
N ASP A 127 21.17 -24.11 11.52
CA ASP A 127 20.73 -25.24 12.35
C ASP A 127 19.52 -26.01 11.76
N GLY A 128 18.98 -25.54 10.63
CA GLY A 128 17.83 -26.11 9.96
C GLY A 128 16.48 -25.60 10.48
N ALA A 129 16.47 -24.70 11.48
CA ALA A 129 15.24 -24.03 11.90
C ALA A 129 14.77 -23.04 10.82
N THR A 130 13.47 -22.78 10.80
CA THR A 130 12.86 -21.77 9.95
C THR A 130 12.09 -20.79 10.83
N THR A 131 12.27 -19.50 10.56
CA THR A 131 11.52 -18.42 11.18
C THR A 131 10.78 -17.66 10.10
N GLU A 132 9.51 -17.34 10.33
CA GLU A 132 8.70 -16.59 9.38
C GLU A 132 8.60 -15.13 9.84
N LEU A 133 9.11 -14.20 9.03
CA LEU A 133 9.07 -12.77 9.31
C LEU A 133 7.82 -12.15 8.67
N ARG A 134 7.08 -11.35 9.43
CA ARG A 134 6.00 -10.52 8.89
C ARG A 134 6.56 -9.20 8.40
N VAL A 135 6.30 -8.87 7.15
CA VAL A 135 6.75 -7.63 6.53
C VAL A 135 5.54 -6.81 6.08
N MET A 136 5.44 -5.58 6.56
CA MET A 136 4.40 -4.63 6.18
C MET A 136 5.01 -3.37 5.59
N ASN A 137 4.20 -2.57 4.89
CA ASN A 137 4.66 -1.31 4.32
C ASN A 137 4.27 -0.13 5.23
N GLU A 138 5.20 0.31 6.06
CA GLU A 138 5.11 1.50 6.92
C GLU A 138 6.19 2.50 6.50
N ASP A 139 5.86 3.34 5.51
CA ASP A 139 6.81 4.24 4.86
C ASP A 139 8.04 3.50 4.27
N GLY A 140 7.82 2.28 3.80
CA GLY A 140 8.84 1.33 3.36
C GLY A 140 8.58 -0.08 3.93
N PRO A 141 9.24 -1.12 3.40
CA PRO A 141 9.10 -2.47 3.95
C PRO A 141 9.75 -2.55 5.34
N ARG A 142 8.97 -2.93 6.35
CA ARG A 142 9.37 -3.03 7.75
C ARG A 142 9.03 -4.41 8.32
N ILE A 143 9.84 -4.89 9.26
CA ILE A 143 9.61 -6.16 9.97
C ILE A 143 8.69 -5.90 11.18
N CYS A 144 7.47 -6.46 11.16
CA CYS A 144 6.43 -6.21 12.15
C CYS A 144 6.20 -7.38 13.12
N GLY A 145 7.09 -8.36 13.15
CA GLY A 145 6.93 -9.54 14.00
C GLY A 145 7.29 -10.85 13.32
N LEU A 146 7.02 -11.92 14.04
CA LEU A 146 7.07 -13.28 13.52
C LEU A 146 5.65 -13.73 13.12
N ALA A 147 5.54 -14.57 12.10
CA ALA A 147 4.30 -15.29 11.83
C ALA A 147 4.29 -16.54 12.73
N ASP A 148 3.27 -16.64 13.59
CA ASP A 148 3.03 -17.76 14.50
C ASP A 148 2.27 -18.91 13.81
#